data_AF-A0A1D8B3H6-F1
#
_entry.id   AF-A0A1D8B3H6-F1
#
_cell.length_a   1.000
_cell.length_b   1.000
_cell.length_c   1.000
_cell.angle_alpha   90.00
_cell.angle_beta   90.00
_cell.angle_gamma   90.00
#
_symmetry.space_group_name_H-M   'P 1'
#
loop_
_entity.id
_entity.type
_entity.pdbx_description
1 polymer ?
#
loop_
_entity_poly.entity_id
_entity_poly.type
_entity_poly.pdbx_seq_one_letter_code
_entity_poly.pdbx_strand_id
1 'polypeptide(L)'
;MIAVAAAVIIALVAALVWSATRQGGEPSVPPTAAQSSAQSAAQSSSAQSSSATPSPTLTATAPTADDLADALLAVPDGCTVDALKDAEGKVRFSEGTARANAGMYEVSITIDSAYQGSLGGAPTTAARLVCRGGGDTMVEELAFYDPSLALVAALDARKDIGAAAHAALVRPAFTSVEFSADALSLRVSGVSMFGDQASCPTCAPSTEAVVAMRWNGSAFEAVSSWFDTANGAVAAPDQAEAQGFYDAVAAEDYAAAARHASQDDIARLRTEGIAGCAPDDLDTCGMRAVQFPVGGQVGACGAIPDVREGSGEFTIPGDPLGLAFAQSWFTGQPYQQGDFVCGIDTSSSARPLSADGSRYPVWLVVRPTDDPHGFTVVFFGRAFS
;
A
#
# COMPACT_ATOMS: atom_id res chain seq x y z
N MET A 1 2.56 -50.28 0.57
CA MET A 1 2.14 -49.63 -0.69
C MET A 1 2.06 -48.13 -0.42
N ILE A 2 2.98 -47.35 -1.02
CA ILE A 2 3.03 -45.86 -1.18
C ILE A 2 2.98 -45.04 0.15
N ALA A 3 4.00 -44.42 0.76
CA ALA A 3 5.34 -43.84 0.41
C ALA A 3 5.25 -42.66 -0.60
N VAL A 4 5.72 -41.42 -0.41
CA VAL A 4 6.69 -40.73 0.48
C VAL A 4 6.42 -39.20 0.45
N ALA A 5 6.92 -38.52 1.50
CA ALA A 5 7.13 -37.10 1.76
C ALA A 5 7.40 -36.10 0.61
N ALA A 6 7.02 -34.84 0.85
CA ALA A 6 7.71 -33.64 0.35
C ALA A 6 7.67 -32.54 1.43
N ALA A 7 8.85 -32.06 1.81
CA ALA A 7 9.11 -31.12 2.88
C ALA A 7 9.82 -29.87 2.30
N VAL A 8 9.51 -28.70 2.86
CA VAL A 8 10.41 -27.56 3.12
C VAL A 8 11.19 -27.00 1.92
N ILE A 9 10.66 -25.95 1.25
CA ILE A 9 11.44 -24.87 0.58
C ILE A 9 10.61 -23.57 0.54
N ILE A 10 10.42 -22.85 1.65
CA ILE A 10 10.12 -21.41 1.67
C ILE A 10 10.75 -20.80 2.92
N ALA A 11 12.06 -20.62 2.89
CA ALA A 11 12.80 -19.76 3.83
C ALA A 11 14.24 -19.67 3.34
N LEU A 12 14.56 -18.77 2.39
CA LEU A 12 15.96 -18.38 2.07
C LEU A 12 16.07 -17.22 1.05
N VAL A 13 15.28 -16.15 1.17
CA VAL A 13 15.52 -14.90 0.38
C VAL A 13 15.62 -13.63 1.24
N ALA A 14 15.30 -13.66 2.54
CA ALA A 14 15.35 -12.45 3.39
C ALA A 14 16.68 -12.21 4.14
N ALA A 15 17.76 -12.97 3.89
CA ALA A 15 18.96 -12.94 4.75
C ALA A 15 20.30 -12.76 4.01
N LEU A 16 20.35 -12.00 2.90
CA LEU A 16 21.62 -11.78 2.16
C LEU A 16 21.97 -10.33 1.86
N VAL A 17 21.36 -9.36 2.55
CA VAL A 17 21.87 -7.98 2.57
C VAL A 17 22.15 -7.57 4.01
N TRP A 18 23.12 -8.21 4.64
CA TRP A 18 23.91 -7.67 5.76
C TRP A 18 24.96 -8.70 6.15
N SER A 19 26.11 -8.64 5.46
CA SER A 19 27.47 -8.87 6.00
C SER A 19 28.40 -9.40 4.91
N ALA A 20 29.38 -8.58 4.49
CA ALA A 20 30.77 -8.99 4.24
C ALA A 20 31.54 -7.87 3.50
N THR A 21 31.94 -6.84 4.22
CA THR A 21 33.22 -6.19 3.94
C THR A 21 34.28 -6.88 4.80
N ARG A 22 35.15 -7.69 4.18
CA ARG A 22 36.60 -7.78 4.46
C ARG A 22 37.26 -8.99 3.78
N GLN A 23 38.25 -8.63 2.96
CA GLN A 23 39.56 -9.28 2.77
C GLN A 23 39.67 -10.69 2.17
N GLY A 24 40.21 -10.72 0.95
CA GLY A 24 41.53 -11.30 0.69
C GLY A 24 41.57 -12.67 0.02
N GLY A 25 42.23 -12.75 -1.15
CA GLY A 25 42.77 -14.01 -1.69
C GLY A 25 42.58 -14.20 -3.19
N GLU A 26 43.60 -13.87 -3.97
CA GLU A 26 43.76 -14.13 -5.40
C GLU A 26 44.38 -15.55 -5.64
N PRO A 27 44.70 -16.00 -6.87
CA PRO A 27 43.88 -16.89 -7.70
C PRO A 27 44.56 -18.25 -8.00
N SER A 28 43.88 -19.17 -8.68
CA SER A 28 44.52 -20.34 -9.33
C SER A 28 43.74 -20.86 -10.54
N VAL A 29 44.46 -21.09 -11.63
CA VAL A 29 44.12 -21.60 -12.98
C VAL A 29 45.27 -22.57 -13.37
N PRO A 30 45.26 -23.40 -14.45
CA PRO A 30 44.35 -24.41 -15.05
C PRO A 30 45.03 -25.82 -14.98
N PRO A 31 44.87 -26.87 -15.86
CA PRO A 31 45.04 -26.94 -17.35
C PRO A 31 43.94 -27.76 -18.10
N THR A 32 43.56 -27.53 -19.38
CA THR A 32 44.20 -27.77 -20.71
C THR A 32 43.94 -29.16 -21.36
N ALA A 33 43.65 -29.11 -22.69
CA ALA A 33 43.70 -30.15 -23.74
C ALA A 33 42.40 -30.98 -23.96
N ALA A 34 41.95 -31.30 -25.19
CA ALA A 34 42.65 -31.40 -26.46
C ALA A 34 41.72 -31.22 -27.68
N GLN A 35 42.33 -30.77 -28.78
CA GLN A 35 41.82 -30.72 -30.16
C GLN A 35 41.71 -32.13 -30.78
N SER A 36 40.76 -32.36 -31.70
CA SER A 36 41.10 -32.65 -33.11
C SER A 36 39.89 -33.02 -33.97
N SER A 37 39.93 -32.40 -35.13
CA SER A 37 39.15 -32.54 -36.36
C SER A 37 39.28 -33.89 -37.07
N ALA A 38 38.23 -34.28 -37.81
CA ALA A 38 38.38 -35.04 -39.05
C ALA A 38 37.23 -34.71 -40.02
N GLN A 39 37.60 -34.15 -41.17
CA GLN A 39 36.77 -34.00 -42.37
C GLN A 39 36.60 -35.36 -43.06
N SER A 40 35.46 -35.57 -43.73
CA SER A 40 35.41 -36.25 -45.02
C SER A 40 34.19 -35.80 -45.82
N ALA A 41 34.45 -35.44 -47.07
CA ALA A 41 33.52 -34.93 -48.06
C ALA A 41 32.84 -36.07 -48.82
N ALA A 42 31.59 -35.86 -49.23
CA ALA A 42 31.02 -36.42 -50.45
C ALA A 42 29.88 -35.52 -50.95
N GLN A 43 29.97 -35.15 -52.22
CA GLN A 43 29.09 -34.27 -52.97
C GLN A 43 27.77 -34.96 -53.34
N SER A 44 26.66 -34.21 -53.34
CA SER A 44 25.90 -33.84 -54.56
C SER A 44 24.42 -33.55 -54.30
N SER A 45 23.91 -32.63 -55.12
CA SER A 45 22.52 -32.44 -55.52
C SER A 45 21.69 -31.43 -54.72
N SER A 46 21.68 -30.24 -55.31
CA SER A 46 20.73 -29.14 -55.17
C SER A 46 19.26 -29.53 -55.05
N ALA A 47 18.63 -29.04 -53.97
CA ALA A 47 17.26 -28.57 -53.97
C ALA A 47 17.25 -27.23 -53.21
N GLN A 48 17.03 -26.13 -53.94
CA GLN A 48 16.74 -24.82 -53.36
C GLN A 48 15.42 -24.92 -52.60
N SER A 49 15.51 -25.13 -51.28
CA SER A 49 14.46 -24.70 -50.36
C SER A 49 14.90 -23.35 -49.81
N SER A 50 14.22 -22.30 -50.24
CA SER A 50 14.29 -20.98 -49.61
C SER A 50 13.84 -21.12 -48.16
N SER A 51 14.78 -21.42 -47.26
CA SER A 51 14.61 -21.22 -45.83
C SER A 51 14.56 -19.71 -45.62
N ALA A 52 13.34 -19.16 -45.54
CA ALA A 52 13.14 -17.85 -44.95
C ALA A 52 13.74 -17.91 -43.55
N THR A 53 14.87 -17.24 -43.35
CA THR A 53 15.38 -16.90 -42.04
C THR A 53 14.20 -16.28 -41.27
N PRO A 54 13.82 -16.78 -40.09
CA PRO A 54 12.87 -16.03 -39.28
C PRO A 54 13.51 -14.66 -39.07
N SER A 55 12.81 -13.59 -39.50
CA SER A 55 13.17 -12.24 -39.08
C SER A 55 13.41 -12.29 -37.58
N PRO A 56 14.47 -11.67 -37.04
CA PRO A 56 14.62 -11.57 -35.60
C PRO A 56 13.30 -10.97 -35.12
N THR A 57 12.57 -11.70 -34.28
CA THR A 57 11.52 -11.08 -33.48
C THR A 57 12.24 -9.95 -32.77
N LEU A 58 12.02 -8.71 -33.21
CA LEU A 58 12.50 -7.55 -32.50
C LEU A 58 11.98 -7.75 -31.09
N THR A 59 12.88 -8.03 -30.15
CA THR A 59 12.53 -8.07 -28.74
C THR A 59 11.93 -6.71 -28.46
N ALA A 60 10.60 -6.65 -28.34
CA ALA A 60 9.90 -5.39 -28.21
C ALA A 60 10.47 -4.67 -26.98
N THR A 61 10.98 -3.46 -27.14
CA THR A 61 11.60 -2.71 -26.05
C THR A 61 10.54 -1.89 -25.33
N ALA A 62 10.70 -1.68 -24.02
CA ALA A 62 9.86 -0.74 -23.28
C ALA A 62 9.96 0.66 -23.90
N PRO A 63 8.86 1.43 -24.04
CA PRO A 63 8.90 2.79 -24.57
C PRO A 63 9.89 3.68 -23.80
N THR A 64 10.60 4.57 -24.49
CA THR A 64 11.44 5.57 -23.83
C THR A 64 10.61 6.78 -23.39
N ALA A 65 11.20 7.67 -22.58
CA ALA A 65 10.55 8.94 -22.23
C ALA A 65 10.23 9.76 -23.49
N ASP A 66 11.12 9.76 -24.48
CA ASP A 66 10.95 10.49 -25.75
C ASP A 66 9.81 9.87 -26.58
N ASP A 67 9.67 8.54 -26.59
CA ASP A 67 8.55 7.87 -27.26
C ASP A 67 7.20 8.29 -26.67
N LEU A 68 7.14 8.57 -25.35
CA LEU A 68 5.93 9.04 -24.67
C LEU A 68 5.71 10.55 -24.84
N ALA A 69 6.78 11.33 -24.93
CA ALA A 69 6.74 12.79 -24.88
C ALA A 69 5.95 13.45 -26.03
N ASP A 70 5.96 12.84 -27.21
CA ASP A 70 5.26 13.36 -28.41
C ASP A 70 4.15 12.41 -28.91
N ALA A 71 3.73 11.48 -28.07
CA ALA A 71 2.74 10.46 -28.43
C ALA A 71 1.28 10.91 -28.23
N LEU A 72 0.39 10.15 -28.87
CA LEU A 72 -1.04 10.17 -28.60
C LEU A 72 -1.40 8.99 -27.69
N LEU A 73 -1.58 9.25 -26.40
CA LEU A 73 -1.68 8.22 -25.36
C LEU A 73 -3.09 8.18 -24.75
N ALA A 74 -3.56 6.98 -24.40
CA ALA A 74 -4.62 6.87 -23.40
C ALA A 74 -4.04 7.25 -22.04
N VAL A 75 -4.78 7.99 -21.22
CA VAL A 75 -4.38 8.38 -19.86
C VAL A 75 -5.29 7.70 -18.83
N PRO A 76 -4.82 7.45 -17.60
CA PRO A 76 -5.65 6.91 -16.53
C PRO A 76 -6.91 7.74 -16.28
N ASP A 77 -7.98 7.09 -15.81
CA ASP A 77 -9.26 7.76 -15.56
C ASP A 77 -9.17 8.85 -14.49
N GLY A 78 -8.29 8.76 -13.50
CA GLY A 78 -8.07 9.85 -12.53
C GLY A 78 -7.45 11.11 -13.16
N CYS A 79 -6.83 10.97 -14.34
CA CYS A 79 -6.33 12.07 -15.17
C CYS A 79 -7.37 12.56 -16.20
N THR A 80 -8.66 12.61 -15.86
CA THR A 80 -9.68 13.13 -16.76
C THR A 80 -9.67 14.65 -16.82
N VAL A 81 -9.02 15.17 -17.87
CA VAL A 81 -9.17 16.56 -18.30
C VAL A 81 -9.82 16.54 -19.68
N ASP A 82 -11.14 16.64 -19.75
CA ASP A 82 -11.89 16.44 -21.00
C ASP A 82 -11.46 17.39 -22.13
N ALA A 83 -11.02 18.60 -21.77
CA ALA A 83 -10.50 19.57 -22.75
C ALA A 83 -9.21 19.13 -23.47
N LEU A 84 -8.51 18.10 -22.96
CA LEU A 84 -7.28 17.55 -23.56
C LEU A 84 -7.53 16.30 -24.41
N LYS A 85 -8.72 15.71 -24.34
CA LYS A 85 -9.03 14.43 -25.00
C LYS A 85 -9.49 14.63 -26.45
N ASP A 86 -9.06 13.74 -27.33
CA ASP A 86 -9.57 13.63 -28.69
C ASP A 86 -10.89 12.84 -28.76
N ALA A 87 -11.37 12.58 -29.98
CA ALA A 87 -12.63 11.86 -30.20
C ALA A 87 -12.59 10.42 -29.67
N GLU A 88 -11.40 9.82 -29.57
CA GLU A 88 -11.15 8.48 -29.06
C GLU A 88 -10.80 8.49 -27.55
N GLY A 89 -10.81 9.66 -26.90
CA GLY A 89 -10.52 9.81 -25.48
C GLY A 89 -9.01 9.85 -25.15
N LYS A 90 -8.14 9.95 -26.14
CA LYS A 90 -6.67 10.01 -25.98
C LYS A 90 -6.17 11.44 -25.89
N VAL A 91 -4.98 11.60 -25.30
CA VAL A 91 -4.34 12.89 -25.08
C VAL A 91 -3.09 12.99 -25.93
N ARG A 92 -2.98 14.08 -26.70
CA ARG A 92 -1.79 14.40 -27.49
C ARG A 92 -0.78 15.12 -26.62
N PHE A 93 0.37 14.49 -26.38
CA PHE A 93 1.50 15.12 -25.73
C PHE A 93 2.40 15.81 -26.76
N SER A 94 3.04 16.89 -26.34
CA SER A 94 4.15 17.52 -27.03
C SER A 94 5.18 17.89 -25.98
N GLU A 95 6.42 17.45 -26.17
CA GLU A 95 7.51 17.63 -25.20
C GLU A 95 7.10 17.19 -23.78
N GLY A 96 6.34 16.08 -23.68
CA GLY A 96 5.90 15.49 -22.42
C GLY A 96 4.74 16.22 -21.74
N THR A 97 4.16 17.26 -22.35
CA THR A 97 2.98 17.92 -21.77
C THR A 97 1.86 18.13 -22.77
N ALA A 98 0.63 17.86 -22.33
CA ALA A 98 -0.60 18.30 -22.99
C ALA A 98 -1.19 19.47 -22.20
N ARG A 99 -1.54 20.58 -22.87
CA ARG A 99 -2.17 21.75 -22.25
C ARG A 99 -3.36 22.22 -23.08
N ALA A 100 -4.39 22.72 -22.41
CA ALA A 100 -5.53 23.38 -23.03
C ALA A 100 -6.05 24.49 -22.13
N ASN A 101 -6.71 25.47 -22.76
CA ASN A 101 -7.45 26.49 -22.04
C ASN A 101 -8.89 26.00 -21.85
N ALA A 102 -9.29 25.75 -20.61
CA ALA A 102 -10.65 25.31 -20.25
C ALA A 102 -11.45 26.49 -19.63
N GLY A 103 -11.50 27.61 -20.34
CA GLY A 103 -12.15 28.84 -19.86
C GLY A 103 -11.26 29.64 -18.91
N MET A 104 -11.60 29.66 -17.62
CA MET A 104 -10.88 30.46 -16.60
C MET A 104 -9.58 29.82 -16.09
N TYR A 105 -9.36 28.54 -16.41
CA TYR A 105 -8.21 27.78 -15.94
C TYR A 105 -7.45 27.18 -17.13
N GLU A 106 -6.13 27.18 -17.02
CA GLU A 106 -5.29 26.29 -17.82
C GLU A 106 -5.33 24.91 -17.19
N VAL A 107 -5.52 23.89 -18.02
CA VAL A 107 -5.50 22.50 -17.62
C VAL A 107 -4.35 21.79 -18.32
N SER A 108 -3.74 20.83 -17.62
CA SER A 108 -2.57 20.15 -18.15
C SER A 108 -2.41 18.73 -17.64
N ILE A 109 -1.77 17.90 -18.45
CA ILE A 109 -1.23 16.60 -18.04
C ILE A 109 0.24 16.60 -18.45
N THR A 110 1.13 16.41 -17.49
CA THR A 110 2.58 16.36 -17.71
C THR A 110 3.11 14.98 -17.36
N ILE A 111 3.89 14.40 -18.27
CA ILE A 111 4.77 13.26 -17.98
C ILE A 111 5.99 13.83 -17.27
N ASP A 112 6.04 13.66 -15.95
CA ASP A 112 7.11 14.22 -15.12
C ASP A 112 8.37 13.34 -15.14
N SER A 113 8.17 12.02 -15.14
CA SER A 113 9.25 11.03 -15.19
C SER A 113 8.77 9.71 -15.79
N ALA A 114 9.71 8.93 -16.32
CA ALA A 114 9.44 7.62 -16.91
C ALA A 114 10.47 6.59 -16.43
N TYR A 115 9.99 5.40 -16.07
CA TYR A 115 10.75 4.31 -15.47
C TYR A 115 10.55 3.05 -16.30
N GLN A 116 11.59 2.61 -17.00
CA GLN A 116 11.54 1.41 -17.82
C GLN A 116 11.72 0.15 -16.96
N GLY A 117 10.92 -0.87 -17.25
CA GLY A 117 10.95 -2.16 -16.56
C GLY A 117 10.20 -3.20 -17.37
N SER A 118 9.49 -4.09 -16.68
CA SER A 118 8.65 -5.09 -17.34
C SER A 118 7.47 -5.45 -16.45
N LEU A 119 6.27 -5.56 -17.00
CA LEU A 119 5.07 -5.96 -16.27
C LEU A 119 4.55 -7.27 -16.86
N GLY A 120 4.33 -8.30 -16.03
CA GLY A 120 3.91 -9.63 -16.50
C GLY A 120 4.91 -10.27 -17.47
N GLY A 121 6.20 -9.94 -17.35
CA GLY A 121 7.26 -10.35 -18.27
C GLY A 121 7.31 -9.59 -19.61
N ALA A 122 6.38 -8.67 -19.88
CA ALA A 122 6.41 -7.81 -21.06
C ALA A 122 7.18 -6.52 -20.76
N PRO A 123 8.07 -6.03 -21.63
CA PRO A 123 8.73 -4.75 -21.46
C PRO A 123 7.71 -3.61 -21.35
N THR A 124 7.84 -2.75 -20.35
CA THR A 124 6.82 -1.75 -19.99
C THR A 124 7.48 -0.52 -19.41
N THR A 125 6.88 0.65 -19.59
CA THR A 125 7.33 1.90 -19.00
C THR A 125 6.27 2.46 -18.09
N ALA A 126 6.63 2.68 -16.83
CA ALA A 126 5.80 3.41 -15.87
C ALA A 126 6.07 4.90 -16.02
N ALA A 127 5.06 5.70 -16.32
CA ALA A 127 5.13 7.14 -16.48
C ALA A 127 4.39 7.80 -15.32
N ARG A 128 5.09 8.65 -14.56
CA ARG A 128 4.48 9.50 -13.55
C ARG A 128 3.79 10.67 -14.25
N LEU A 129 2.47 10.72 -14.13
CA LEU A 129 1.63 11.76 -14.70
C LEU A 129 1.19 12.73 -13.60
N VAL A 130 1.41 14.02 -13.82
CA VAL A 130 0.88 15.09 -12.98
C VAL A 130 -0.28 15.74 -13.72
N CYS A 131 -1.49 15.56 -13.19
CA CYS A 131 -2.73 15.93 -13.85
C CYS A 131 -3.39 17.09 -13.12
N ARG A 132 -3.51 18.23 -13.81
CA ARG A 132 -4.06 19.49 -13.30
C ARG A 132 -5.35 19.81 -14.02
N GLY A 133 -6.48 19.59 -13.32
CA GLY A 133 -7.83 19.83 -13.84
C GLY A 133 -8.32 21.28 -13.72
N GLY A 134 -7.55 22.15 -13.06
CA GLY A 134 -7.91 23.54 -12.79
C GLY A 134 -8.13 23.82 -11.29
N GLY A 135 -7.94 25.07 -10.86
CA GLY A 135 -7.92 25.42 -9.42
C GLY A 135 -6.83 24.66 -8.66
N ASP A 136 -7.12 24.24 -7.42
CA ASP A 136 -6.20 23.44 -6.58
C ASP A 136 -6.30 21.93 -6.83
N THR A 137 -7.01 21.50 -7.89
CA THR A 137 -7.17 20.08 -8.21
C THR A 137 -5.92 19.55 -8.92
N MET A 138 -5.18 18.72 -8.21
CA MET A 138 -4.02 18.00 -8.72
C MET A 138 -4.12 16.54 -8.31
N VAL A 139 -3.97 15.67 -9.30
CA VAL A 139 -3.90 14.21 -9.15
C VAL A 139 -2.57 13.75 -9.71
N GLU A 140 -1.88 12.88 -8.98
CA GLU A 140 -0.73 12.16 -9.51
C GLU A 140 -1.11 10.71 -9.76
N GLU A 141 -0.77 10.23 -10.96
CA GLU A 141 -1.01 8.87 -11.42
C GLU A 141 0.31 8.24 -11.88
N LEU A 142 0.43 6.93 -11.75
CA LEU A 142 1.47 6.15 -12.40
C LEU A 142 0.83 5.32 -13.51
N ALA A 143 1.10 5.66 -14.76
CA ALA A 143 0.54 5.01 -15.95
C ALA A 143 1.55 4.02 -16.55
N PHE A 144 1.14 2.80 -16.85
CA PHE A 144 2.04 1.77 -17.40
C PHE A 144 1.73 1.56 -18.88
N TYR A 145 2.74 1.77 -19.73
CA TYR A 145 2.62 1.65 -21.19
C TYR A 145 3.45 0.50 -21.74
N ASP A 146 2.83 -0.31 -22.58
CA ASP A 146 3.50 -1.39 -23.31
C ASP A 146 4.26 -0.85 -24.56
N PRO A 147 5.01 -1.70 -25.30
CA PRO A 147 5.76 -1.27 -26.48
C PRO A 147 4.90 -0.72 -27.63
N SER A 148 3.58 -0.95 -27.61
CA SER A 148 2.62 -0.39 -28.56
C SER A 148 2.02 0.94 -28.09
N LEU A 149 2.51 1.48 -26.96
CA LEU A 149 2.00 2.67 -26.28
C LEU A 149 0.58 2.50 -25.74
N ALA A 150 0.14 1.25 -25.54
CA ALA A 150 -1.14 0.96 -24.92
C ALA A 150 -1.01 1.08 -23.39
N LEU A 151 -2.00 1.73 -22.76
CA LEU A 151 -2.11 1.79 -21.31
C LEU A 151 -2.55 0.41 -20.80
N VAL A 152 -1.69 -0.27 -20.04
CA VAL A 152 -1.92 -1.63 -19.54
C VAL A 152 -2.25 -1.70 -18.04
N ALA A 153 -1.85 -0.68 -17.28
CA ALA A 153 -2.19 -0.53 -15.86
C ALA A 153 -2.07 0.94 -15.45
N ALA A 154 -2.69 1.29 -14.32
CA ALA A 154 -2.56 2.60 -13.70
C ALA A 154 -2.62 2.48 -12.16
N LEU A 155 -2.02 3.44 -11.46
CA LEU A 155 -2.14 3.61 -10.00
C LEU A 155 -2.34 5.08 -9.64
N ASP A 156 -3.44 5.37 -8.95
CA ASP A 156 -3.74 6.68 -8.40
C ASP A 156 -3.02 6.84 -7.04
N ALA A 157 -2.20 7.89 -6.92
CA ALA A 157 -1.42 8.15 -5.71
C ALA A 157 -2.31 8.33 -4.47
N ARG A 158 -3.49 8.93 -4.61
CA ARG A 158 -4.44 9.16 -3.50
C ARG A 158 -5.29 7.93 -3.22
N LYS A 159 -5.87 7.34 -4.25
CA LYS A 159 -6.87 6.28 -4.13
C LYS A 159 -6.20 4.93 -3.91
N ASP A 160 -5.35 4.50 -4.83
CA ASP A 160 -4.82 3.14 -4.82
C ASP A 160 -3.70 3.01 -3.78
N ILE A 161 -2.81 4.00 -3.69
CA ILE A 161 -1.74 3.97 -2.66
C ILE A 161 -2.30 4.29 -1.28
N GLY A 162 -3.28 5.20 -1.18
CA GLY A 162 -3.98 5.44 0.08
C GLY A 162 -4.64 4.18 0.61
N ALA A 163 -5.32 3.41 -0.26
CA ALA A 163 -5.90 2.12 0.09
C ALA A 163 -4.83 1.07 0.46
N ALA A 164 -3.75 0.96 -0.33
CA ALA A 164 -2.66 0.02 -0.07
C ALA A 164 -1.94 0.28 1.26
N ALA A 165 -1.81 1.54 1.65
CA ALA A 165 -1.17 1.95 2.91
C ALA A 165 -2.17 2.07 4.08
N HIS A 166 -3.48 1.97 3.83
CA HIS A 166 -4.53 2.27 4.81
C HIS A 166 -4.40 3.67 5.44
N ALA A 167 -4.11 4.68 4.62
CA ALA A 167 -3.89 6.06 5.08
C ALA A 167 -4.51 7.11 4.15
N ALA A 168 -5.05 8.18 4.76
CA ALA A 168 -5.52 9.33 4.01
C ALA A 168 -4.33 10.14 3.48
N LEU A 169 -4.35 10.49 2.21
CA LEU A 169 -3.31 11.27 1.56
C LEU A 169 -3.82 12.66 1.17
N VAL A 170 -3.04 13.70 1.41
CA VAL A 170 -3.37 15.11 1.12
C VAL A 170 -2.32 15.67 0.18
N ARG A 171 -2.75 15.97 -1.06
CA ARG A 171 -1.87 16.37 -2.17
C ARG A 171 -0.70 15.38 -2.34
N PRO A 172 -1.00 14.08 -2.52
CA PRO A 172 0.05 13.09 -2.64
C PRO A 172 0.89 13.32 -3.89
N ALA A 173 2.16 12.95 -3.79
CA ALA A 173 3.09 12.93 -4.91
C ALA A 173 4.00 11.72 -4.80
N PHE A 174 4.29 11.08 -5.92
CA PHE A 174 5.29 10.02 -5.97
C PHE A 174 6.68 10.66 -5.83
N THR A 175 7.39 10.32 -4.76
CA THR A 175 8.74 10.82 -4.48
C THR A 175 9.83 9.82 -4.90
N SER A 176 9.48 8.54 -4.99
CA SER A 176 10.33 7.50 -5.57
C SER A 176 9.48 6.43 -6.23
N VAL A 177 9.93 5.95 -7.40
CA VAL A 177 9.35 4.84 -8.12
C VAL A 177 10.47 3.88 -8.52
N GLU A 178 10.44 2.69 -7.95
CA GLU A 178 11.33 1.59 -8.32
C GLU A 178 10.49 0.49 -8.94
N PHE A 179 10.58 0.37 -10.27
CA PHE A 179 9.82 -0.58 -11.06
C PHE A 179 10.76 -1.60 -11.70
N SER A 180 10.60 -2.87 -11.34
CA SER A 180 11.42 -3.94 -11.88
C SER A 180 10.65 -5.26 -11.87
N ALA A 181 10.46 -5.85 -13.04
CA ALA A 181 9.61 -7.03 -13.20
C ALA A 181 8.24 -6.80 -12.56
N ASP A 182 7.65 -7.85 -11.98
CA ASP A 182 6.33 -7.78 -11.35
C ASP A 182 6.35 -7.09 -9.97
N ALA A 183 7.44 -6.41 -9.59
CA ALA A 183 7.58 -5.72 -8.32
C ALA A 183 7.66 -4.20 -8.51
N LEU A 184 6.95 -3.50 -7.62
CA LEU A 184 6.90 -2.05 -7.58
C LEU A 184 7.13 -1.59 -6.15
N SER A 185 8.12 -0.72 -5.94
CA SER A 185 8.37 -0.07 -4.65
C SER A 185 8.18 1.43 -4.83
N LEU A 186 7.30 2.01 -4.01
CA LEU A 186 6.84 3.39 -4.13
C LEU A 186 7.11 4.13 -2.83
N ARG A 187 7.53 5.39 -2.96
CA ARG A 187 7.44 6.38 -1.89
C ARG A 187 6.47 7.46 -2.30
N VAL A 188 5.53 7.78 -1.43
CA VAL A 188 4.48 8.78 -1.67
C VAL A 188 4.40 9.75 -0.51
N SER A 189 4.58 11.03 -0.80
CA SER A 189 4.47 12.08 0.20
C SER A 189 3.02 12.42 0.52
N GLY A 190 2.81 13.21 1.58
CA GLY A 190 1.51 13.81 1.86
C GLY A 190 0.59 12.90 2.65
N VAL A 191 1.13 11.99 3.47
CA VAL A 191 0.34 11.17 4.39
C VAL A 191 -0.25 12.05 5.48
N SER A 192 -1.57 12.16 5.55
CA SER A 192 -2.22 12.78 6.70
C SER A 192 -2.14 11.81 7.86
N MET A 193 -1.35 12.14 8.86
CA MET A 193 -1.24 11.38 10.09
C MET A 193 -1.34 12.30 11.31
N PHE A 194 -1.93 11.81 12.39
CA PHE A 194 -2.12 12.55 13.62
C PHE A 194 -0.79 13.17 14.08
N GLY A 195 -0.78 14.48 14.33
CA GLY A 195 0.43 15.18 14.76
C GLY A 195 1.46 15.49 13.66
N ASP A 196 1.23 15.10 12.40
CA ASP A 196 2.17 15.29 11.27
C ASP A 196 2.24 16.73 10.70
N GLN A 197 1.96 17.75 11.52
CA GLN A 197 1.99 19.13 11.04
C GLN A 197 2.55 20.09 12.09
N ALA A 198 3.66 20.75 11.75
CA ALA A 198 4.05 22.00 12.38
C ALA A 198 3.25 23.15 11.74
N SER A 199 2.33 23.75 12.51
CA SER A 199 1.74 25.11 12.38
C SER A 199 1.26 25.69 11.02
N CYS A 200 1.39 25.04 9.87
CA CYS A 200 1.06 25.62 8.56
C CYS A 200 0.01 24.79 7.78
N PRO A 201 -1.24 25.28 7.65
CA PRO A 201 -2.33 24.58 6.94
C PRO A 201 -2.07 24.31 5.44
N THR A 202 -1.12 25.01 4.82
CA THR A 202 -0.82 24.87 3.38
C THR A 202 0.37 23.96 3.09
N CYS A 203 1.10 23.52 4.11
CA CYS A 203 2.24 22.61 3.94
C CYS A 203 1.77 21.21 3.57
N ALA A 204 2.59 20.48 2.82
CA ALA A 204 2.41 19.05 2.66
C ALA A 204 2.76 18.35 3.99
N PRO A 205 2.02 17.30 4.37
CA PRO A 205 2.44 16.37 5.43
C PRO A 205 3.87 15.90 5.24
N SER A 206 4.62 15.84 6.35
CA SER A 206 6.02 15.44 6.34
C SER A 206 6.20 13.93 6.33
N THR A 207 5.15 13.19 6.67
CA THR A 207 5.13 11.74 6.61
C THR A 207 5.02 11.27 5.16
N GLU A 208 5.87 10.31 4.81
CA GLU A 208 5.82 9.58 3.55
C GLU A 208 5.33 8.16 3.78
N ALA A 209 4.49 7.65 2.87
CA ALA A 209 4.16 6.25 2.79
C ALA A 209 5.19 5.54 1.92
N VAL A 210 5.63 4.37 2.35
CA VAL A 210 6.43 3.45 1.54
C VAL A 210 5.59 2.21 1.31
N VAL A 211 5.36 1.87 0.05
CA VAL A 211 4.49 0.76 -0.34
C VAL A 211 5.21 -0.14 -1.33
N ALA A 212 5.28 -1.42 -1.00
CA ALA A 212 5.72 -2.46 -1.92
C ALA A 212 4.48 -3.16 -2.48
N MET A 213 4.40 -3.27 -3.80
CA MET A 213 3.30 -3.92 -4.51
C MET A 213 3.83 -4.98 -5.48
N ARG A 214 2.96 -5.93 -5.80
CA ARG A 214 3.22 -6.98 -6.78
C ARG A 214 2.11 -7.08 -7.82
N TRP A 215 2.51 -7.24 -9.07
CA TRP A 215 1.59 -7.52 -10.16
C TRP A 215 1.13 -8.98 -10.10
N ASN A 216 -0.18 -9.20 -10.04
CA ASN A 216 -0.78 -10.54 -10.00
C ASN A 216 -1.22 -11.07 -11.39
N GLY A 217 -0.98 -10.31 -12.46
CA GLY A 217 -1.48 -10.59 -13.81
C GLY A 217 -2.63 -9.68 -14.25
N SER A 218 -3.27 -8.96 -13.34
CA SER A 218 -4.43 -8.09 -13.60
C SER A 218 -4.41 -6.76 -12.86
N ALA A 219 -3.84 -6.74 -11.66
CA ALA A 219 -3.71 -5.55 -10.82
C ALA A 219 -2.45 -5.63 -9.97
N PHE A 220 -2.04 -4.47 -9.44
CA PHE A 220 -1.06 -4.42 -8.36
C PHE A 220 -1.75 -4.69 -7.01
N GLU A 221 -1.18 -5.61 -6.24
CA GLU A 221 -1.60 -5.92 -4.88
C GLU A 221 -0.52 -5.45 -3.90
N ALA A 222 -0.92 -4.83 -2.80
CA ALA A 222 0.00 -4.45 -1.74
C ALA A 222 0.60 -5.70 -1.08
N VAL A 223 1.92 -5.69 -0.91
CA VAL A 223 2.67 -6.74 -0.21
C VAL A 223 3.02 -6.28 1.20
N SER A 224 3.41 -5.01 1.33
CA SER A 224 3.74 -4.40 2.61
C SER A 224 3.68 -2.88 2.49
N SER A 225 3.40 -2.21 3.59
CA SER A 225 3.44 -0.76 3.68
C SER A 225 3.94 -0.30 5.05
N TRP A 226 4.64 0.83 5.09
CA TRP A 226 5.00 1.53 6.32
C TRP A 226 5.09 3.03 6.06
N PHE A 227 5.33 3.80 7.12
CA PHE A 227 5.40 5.25 7.09
C PHE A 227 6.71 5.74 7.66
N ASP A 228 7.40 6.60 6.93
CA ASP A 228 8.57 7.31 7.43
C ASP A 228 8.09 8.63 8.08
N THR A 229 8.21 8.70 9.40
CA THR A 229 7.71 9.82 10.22
C THR A 229 8.87 10.62 10.82
N ALA A 230 8.57 11.79 11.42
CA ALA A 230 9.58 12.56 12.14
C ALA A 230 10.23 11.80 13.32
N ASN A 231 9.52 10.80 13.88
CA ASN A 231 9.96 10.00 15.02
C ASN A 231 10.53 8.63 14.63
N GLY A 232 10.62 8.33 13.33
CA GLY A 232 11.08 7.03 12.81
C GLY A 232 10.04 6.32 11.96
N ALA A 233 10.39 5.13 11.47
CA ALA A 233 9.52 4.31 10.65
C ALA A 233 8.47 3.60 11.51
N VAL A 234 7.21 3.60 11.07
CA VAL A 234 6.09 2.93 11.75
C VAL A 234 5.22 2.19 10.75
N ALA A 235 4.63 1.07 11.16
CA ALA A 235 3.70 0.29 10.36
C ALA A 235 2.47 -0.10 11.19
N ALA A 236 1.35 -0.30 10.53
CA ALA A 236 0.17 -0.86 11.17
C ALA A 236 0.50 -2.27 11.70
N PRO A 237 -0.04 -2.67 12.87
CA PRO A 237 0.20 -4.02 13.38
C PRO A 237 -0.47 -5.07 12.51
N ASP A 238 -0.02 -6.30 12.64
CA ASP A 238 -0.66 -7.45 12.01
C ASP A 238 -2.11 -7.60 12.50
N GLN A 239 -3.05 -7.75 11.56
CA GLN A 239 -4.48 -7.83 11.88
C GLN A 239 -4.81 -9.07 12.73
N ALA A 240 -4.14 -10.20 12.51
CA ALA A 240 -4.38 -11.41 13.28
C ALA A 240 -3.84 -11.26 14.71
N GLU A 241 -2.75 -10.52 14.91
CA GLU A 241 -2.24 -10.20 16.24
C GLU A 241 -3.17 -9.23 16.99
N ALA A 242 -3.68 -8.20 16.31
CA ALA A 242 -4.71 -7.31 16.86
C ALA A 242 -6.01 -8.05 17.22
N GLN A 243 -6.44 -8.99 16.37
CA GLN A 243 -7.55 -9.90 16.66
C GLN A 243 -7.25 -10.78 17.88
N GLY A 244 -6.03 -11.32 17.98
CA GLY A 244 -5.62 -12.14 19.13
C GLY A 244 -5.69 -11.39 20.46
N PHE A 245 -5.30 -10.10 20.47
CA PHE A 245 -5.52 -9.24 21.64
C PHE A 245 -7.01 -9.07 21.95
N TYR A 246 -7.83 -8.77 20.94
CA TYR A 246 -9.27 -8.58 21.10
C TYR A 246 -9.95 -9.82 21.70
N ASP A 247 -9.65 -10.99 21.13
CA ASP A 247 -10.20 -12.27 21.56
C ASP A 247 -9.74 -12.63 22.98
N ALA A 248 -8.48 -12.36 23.33
CA ALA A 248 -7.97 -12.58 24.68
C ALA A 248 -8.73 -11.74 25.72
N VAL A 249 -9.01 -10.46 25.44
CA VAL A 249 -9.81 -9.62 26.33
C VAL A 249 -11.26 -10.12 26.39
N ALA A 250 -11.87 -10.45 25.25
CA ALA A 250 -13.24 -10.94 25.18
C ALA A 250 -13.43 -12.26 25.96
N ALA A 251 -12.41 -13.13 25.96
CA ALA A 251 -12.36 -14.40 26.67
C ALA A 251 -11.83 -14.31 28.11
N GLU A 252 -11.50 -13.10 28.60
CA GLU A 252 -10.92 -12.85 29.92
C GLU A 252 -9.54 -13.50 30.17
N ASP A 253 -8.83 -13.85 29.09
CA ASP A 253 -7.42 -14.22 29.14
C ASP A 253 -6.54 -12.97 29.24
N TYR A 254 -6.59 -12.34 30.42
CA TYR A 254 -5.82 -11.14 30.69
C TYR A 254 -4.31 -11.38 30.72
N ALA A 255 -3.85 -12.62 30.85
CA ALA A 255 -2.43 -12.95 30.78
C ALA A 255 -1.92 -12.84 29.34
N ALA A 256 -2.71 -13.27 28.36
CA ALA A 256 -2.41 -13.04 26.94
C ALA A 256 -2.58 -11.56 26.57
N ALA A 257 -3.68 -10.91 27.00
CA ALA A 257 -3.95 -9.51 26.67
C ALA A 257 -2.90 -8.54 27.24
N ALA A 258 -2.33 -8.83 28.41
CA ALA A 258 -1.30 -8.00 29.05
C ALA A 258 0.02 -7.92 28.26
N ARG A 259 0.18 -8.69 27.17
CA ARG A 259 1.32 -8.52 26.24
C ARG A 259 1.22 -7.23 25.43
N HIS A 260 0.01 -6.73 25.21
CA HIS A 260 -0.25 -5.56 24.38
C HIS A 260 -0.93 -4.42 25.13
N ALA A 261 -1.29 -4.57 26.40
CA ALA A 261 -1.95 -3.52 27.17
C ALA A 261 -1.27 -3.32 28.53
N SER A 262 -1.36 -2.09 29.05
CA SER A 262 -0.80 -1.77 30.36
C SER A 262 -1.52 -2.54 31.48
N GLN A 263 -0.84 -2.74 32.61
CA GLN A 263 -1.48 -3.38 33.77
C GLN A 263 -2.69 -2.60 34.28
N ASP A 264 -2.64 -1.26 34.19
CA ASP A 264 -3.74 -0.39 34.57
C ASP A 264 -4.94 -0.61 33.63
N ASP A 265 -4.72 -0.68 32.32
CA ASP A 265 -5.81 -0.95 31.36
C ASP A 265 -6.42 -2.34 31.56
N ILE A 266 -5.60 -3.35 31.83
CA ILE A 266 -6.08 -4.70 32.16
C ILE A 266 -6.89 -4.70 33.46
N ALA A 267 -6.46 -3.95 34.48
CA ALA A 267 -7.21 -3.82 35.73
C ALA A 267 -8.56 -3.13 35.47
N ARG A 268 -8.56 -2.05 34.70
CA ARG A 268 -9.78 -1.31 34.33
C ARG A 268 -10.79 -2.19 33.60
N LEU A 269 -10.34 -2.98 32.61
CA LEU A 269 -11.21 -3.92 31.90
C LEU A 269 -11.90 -4.93 32.83
N ARG A 270 -11.22 -5.33 33.91
CA ARG A 270 -11.71 -6.31 34.88
C ARG A 270 -12.64 -5.72 35.94
N THR A 271 -12.37 -4.50 36.40
CA THR A 271 -13.00 -3.97 37.62
C THR A 271 -13.92 -2.78 37.39
N GLU A 272 -13.82 -2.10 36.24
CA GLU A 272 -14.61 -0.92 35.96
C GLU A 272 -15.87 -1.27 35.17
N GLY A 273 -16.99 -0.67 35.56
CA GLY A 273 -18.21 -0.63 34.77
C GLY A 273 -18.40 0.72 34.10
N ILE A 274 -19.21 0.77 33.05
CA ILE A 274 -19.64 2.06 32.50
C ILE A 274 -20.50 2.83 33.52
N ALA A 275 -20.71 4.11 33.29
CA ALA A 275 -21.54 4.94 34.17
C ALA A 275 -22.92 4.29 34.43
N GLY A 276 -23.24 4.08 35.71
CA GLY A 276 -24.48 3.42 36.14
C GLY A 276 -24.41 1.89 36.25
N CYS A 277 -23.27 1.27 35.96
CA CYS A 277 -23.07 -0.16 36.14
C CYS A 277 -22.77 -0.53 37.60
N ALA A 278 -23.53 -1.48 38.16
CA ALA A 278 -23.25 -2.01 39.49
C ALA A 278 -22.05 -2.97 39.47
N PRO A 279 -21.25 -3.08 40.55
CA PRO A 279 -20.10 -3.99 40.59
C PRO A 279 -20.43 -5.47 40.35
N ASP A 280 -21.67 -5.89 40.66
CA ASP A 280 -22.11 -7.28 40.46
C ASP A 280 -22.60 -7.56 39.02
N ASP A 281 -22.72 -6.51 38.18
CA ASP A 281 -23.27 -6.59 36.81
C ASP A 281 -22.19 -6.40 35.72
N LEU A 282 -20.90 -6.52 36.09
CA LEU A 282 -19.76 -6.27 35.18
C LEU A 282 -19.75 -7.20 33.96
N ASP A 283 -20.35 -8.38 34.04
CA ASP A 283 -20.47 -9.28 32.89
C ASP A 283 -21.34 -8.70 31.75
N THR A 284 -22.23 -7.75 32.08
CA THR A 284 -23.15 -7.13 31.13
C THR A 284 -22.82 -5.66 30.85
N CYS A 285 -22.45 -4.88 31.86
CA CYS A 285 -22.15 -3.45 31.74
C CYS A 285 -20.72 -3.07 32.14
N GLY A 286 -19.86 -4.06 32.37
CA GLY A 286 -18.43 -3.87 32.57
C GLY A 286 -17.77 -3.29 31.33
N MET A 287 -16.65 -2.59 31.52
CA MET A 287 -15.85 -2.03 30.43
C MET A 287 -15.47 -3.10 29.40
N ARG A 288 -15.01 -4.27 29.85
CA ARG A 288 -14.79 -5.44 28.97
C ARG A 288 -16.05 -5.79 28.18
N ALA A 289 -17.18 -5.99 28.86
CA ALA A 289 -18.42 -6.46 28.23
C ALA A 289 -18.91 -5.53 27.12
N VAL A 290 -18.75 -4.22 27.30
CA VAL A 290 -19.26 -3.22 26.34
C VAL A 290 -18.28 -2.89 25.22
N GLN A 291 -16.97 -3.02 25.45
CA GLN A 291 -15.91 -2.72 24.47
C GLN A 291 -15.44 -3.97 23.73
N PHE A 292 -15.60 -5.16 24.30
CA PHE A 292 -15.14 -6.42 23.72
C PHE A 292 -16.27 -7.45 23.67
N PRO A 293 -17.37 -7.16 22.93
CA PRO A 293 -18.42 -8.15 22.72
C PRO A 293 -17.85 -9.41 22.03
N VAL A 294 -18.17 -10.58 22.58
CA VAL A 294 -17.70 -11.86 22.02
C VAL A 294 -18.10 -12.00 20.55
N GLY A 295 -17.12 -12.33 19.70
CA GLY A 295 -17.31 -12.51 18.27
C GLY A 295 -17.03 -11.28 17.41
N GLY A 296 -16.64 -10.14 18.01
CA GLY A 296 -16.16 -8.99 17.24
C GLY A 296 -14.95 -9.32 16.35
N GLN A 297 -14.90 -8.72 15.18
CA GLN A 297 -13.85 -8.89 14.18
C GLN A 297 -13.09 -7.57 14.02
N VAL A 298 -11.79 -7.60 14.27
CA VAL A 298 -10.88 -6.47 14.06
C VAL A 298 -10.63 -6.34 12.56
N GLY A 299 -10.97 -5.18 11.99
CA GLY A 299 -10.68 -4.82 10.62
C GLY A 299 -9.22 -4.41 10.41
N ALA A 300 -8.88 -4.00 9.19
CA ALA A 300 -7.56 -3.44 8.91
C ALA A 300 -7.32 -2.18 9.77
N CYS A 301 -6.11 -2.06 10.30
CA CYS A 301 -5.72 -0.87 11.06
C CYS A 301 -5.20 0.21 10.11
N GLY A 302 -5.73 1.41 10.21
CA GLY A 302 -5.35 2.55 9.38
C GLY A 302 -4.63 3.64 10.16
N ALA A 303 -3.80 4.42 9.47
CA ALA A 303 -3.17 5.59 10.06
C ALA A 303 -4.26 6.59 10.49
N ILE A 304 -4.19 7.06 11.73
CA ILE A 304 -5.14 8.07 12.21
C ILE A 304 -4.83 9.38 11.48
N PRO A 305 -5.76 9.98 10.74
CA PRO A 305 -5.50 11.22 10.00
C PRO A 305 -5.29 12.38 10.96
N ASP A 306 -4.65 13.45 10.48
CA ASP A 306 -4.60 14.71 11.24
C ASP A 306 -6.02 15.32 11.33
N VAL A 307 -6.61 15.28 12.53
CA VAL A 307 -7.95 15.80 12.82
C VAL A 307 -7.87 17.22 13.40
N ARG A 308 -7.49 18.20 12.58
CA ARG A 308 -7.53 19.62 13.00
C ARG A 308 -8.93 20.17 12.84
N GLU A 309 -9.54 20.50 13.98
CA GLU A 309 -10.78 21.27 14.12
C GLU A 309 -11.87 20.93 13.08
N GLY A 310 -12.63 19.86 13.33
CA GLY A 310 -13.74 19.53 12.45
C GLY A 310 -14.68 18.45 12.98
N SER A 311 -15.98 18.74 12.91
CA SER A 311 -17.00 17.70 12.81
C SER A 311 -16.88 17.05 11.44
N GLY A 312 -16.76 15.73 11.40
CA GLY A 312 -16.61 15.00 10.15
C GLY A 312 -16.41 13.51 10.38
N GLU A 313 -16.33 12.79 9.29
CA GLU A 313 -16.09 11.36 9.26
C GLU A 313 -14.79 11.06 8.54
N PHE A 314 -14.12 10.03 9.01
CA PHE A 314 -12.92 9.47 8.39
C PHE A 314 -13.13 7.97 8.19
N THR A 315 -12.99 7.50 6.97
CA THR A 315 -12.97 6.07 6.65
C THR A 315 -11.52 5.65 6.42
N ILE A 316 -11.14 4.48 6.93
CA ILE A 316 -9.83 3.89 6.63
C ILE A 316 -9.80 3.56 5.14
N PRO A 317 -8.89 4.15 4.35
CA PRO A 317 -8.81 3.81 2.93
C PRO A 317 -8.51 2.33 2.73
N GLY A 318 -9.15 1.71 1.74
CA GLY A 318 -9.01 0.27 1.49
C GLY A 318 -9.72 -0.64 2.50
N ASP A 319 -10.38 -0.09 3.51
CA ASP A 319 -11.20 -0.87 4.44
C ASP A 319 -12.37 -1.54 3.71
N PRO A 320 -12.46 -2.88 3.69
CA PRO A 320 -13.55 -3.58 3.00
C PRO A 320 -14.92 -3.30 3.61
N LEU A 321 -14.99 -2.89 4.88
CA LEU A 321 -16.25 -2.57 5.54
C LEU A 321 -16.75 -1.16 5.20
N GLY A 322 -15.85 -0.27 4.77
CA GLY A 322 -16.16 1.12 4.44
C GLY A 322 -16.75 1.91 5.60
N LEU A 323 -16.54 1.46 6.84
CA LEU A 323 -17.12 2.10 8.02
C LEU A 323 -16.26 3.29 8.45
N ALA A 324 -16.93 4.36 8.86
CA ALA A 324 -16.27 5.59 9.27
C ALA A 324 -16.06 5.70 10.78
N PHE A 325 -15.12 6.55 11.16
CA PHE A 325 -14.92 7.07 12.49
C PHE A 325 -15.32 8.54 12.53
N ALA A 326 -16.00 8.96 13.59
CA ALA A 326 -16.20 10.39 13.79
C ALA A 326 -14.86 11.02 14.19
N GLN A 327 -14.47 12.10 13.53
CA GLN A 327 -13.22 12.81 13.83
C GLN A 327 -13.18 13.33 15.28
N SER A 328 -14.35 13.66 15.84
CA SER A 328 -14.50 14.07 17.23
C SER A 328 -14.08 13.01 18.26
N TRP A 329 -14.01 11.73 17.86
CA TRP A 329 -13.54 10.65 18.74
C TRP A 329 -12.03 10.70 19.00
N PHE A 330 -11.29 11.45 18.18
CA PHE A 330 -9.83 11.58 18.30
C PHE A 330 -9.40 12.89 18.98
N THR A 331 -10.31 13.84 19.16
CA THR A 331 -10.00 15.12 19.80
C THR A 331 -9.74 14.95 21.31
N GLY A 332 -8.65 15.51 21.80
CA GLY A 332 -8.30 15.54 23.23
C GLY A 332 -7.83 14.19 23.80
N GLN A 333 -7.60 13.20 22.95
CA GLN A 333 -7.07 11.89 23.32
C GLN A 333 -5.53 11.90 23.33
N PRO A 334 -4.87 11.01 24.10
CA PRO A 334 -3.40 10.99 24.24
C PRO A 334 -2.69 10.32 23.03
N TYR A 335 -3.23 10.52 21.83
CA TYR A 335 -2.69 9.93 20.61
C TYR A 335 -1.43 10.65 20.16
N GLN A 336 -0.59 9.94 19.43
CA GLN A 336 0.70 10.40 18.94
C GLN A 336 0.81 10.14 17.43
N GLN A 337 1.76 10.83 16.81
CA GLN A 337 2.16 10.52 15.44
C GLN A 337 2.68 9.08 15.37
N GLY A 338 2.13 8.29 14.45
CA GLY A 338 2.43 6.87 14.30
C GLY A 338 1.48 5.93 15.06
N ASP A 339 0.44 6.46 15.73
CA ASP A 339 -0.65 5.63 16.23
C ASP A 339 -1.61 5.24 15.10
N PHE A 340 -2.15 4.02 15.18
CA PHE A 340 -3.10 3.45 14.22
C PHE A 340 -4.44 3.18 14.90
N VAL A 341 -5.53 3.25 14.12
CA VAL A 341 -6.87 2.88 14.59
C VAL A 341 -7.35 1.64 13.86
N CYS A 342 -7.84 0.66 14.62
CA CYS A 342 -8.44 -0.56 14.11
C CYS A 342 -9.93 -0.55 14.43
N GLY A 343 -10.77 -0.58 13.40
CA GLY A 343 -12.21 -0.68 13.58
C GLY A 343 -12.62 -2.10 13.97
N ILE A 344 -13.64 -2.24 14.81
CA ILE A 344 -14.17 -3.54 15.21
C ILE A 344 -15.58 -3.69 14.66
N ASP A 345 -15.76 -4.64 13.76
CA ASP A 345 -17.08 -5.08 13.33
C ASP A 345 -17.68 -6.01 14.38
N THR A 346 -18.86 -5.64 14.87
CA THR A 346 -19.62 -6.45 15.83
C THR A 346 -20.89 -7.03 15.22
N SER A 347 -21.12 -6.86 13.92
CA SER A 347 -22.31 -7.30 13.20
C SER A 347 -22.59 -8.80 13.35
N SER A 348 -21.53 -9.60 13.44
CA SER A 348 -21.56 -11.05 13.62
C SER A 348 -21.49 -11.50 15.09
N SER A 349 -21.33 -10.57 16.03
CA SER A 349 -21.28 -10.88 17.46
C SER A 349 -22.64 -11.37 17.96
N ALA A 350 -22.65 -12.10 19.08
CA ALA A 350 -23.90 -12.59 19.68
C ALA A 350 -24.84 -11.45 20.14
N ARG A 351 -24.27 -10.25 20.37
CA ARG A 351 -25.00 -9.03 20.71
C ARG A 351 -24.42 -7.87 19.89
N PRO A 352 -24.82 -7.73 18.61
CA PRO A 352 -24.31 -6.69 17.75
C PRO A 352 -24.52 -5.32 18.36
N LEU A 353 -23.48 -4.50 18.36
CA LEU A 353 -23.59 -3.12 18.80
C LEU A 353 -24.16 -2.29 17.64
N SER A 354 -25.22 -1.54 17.91
CA SER A 354 -25.82 -0.64 16.92
C SER A 354 -24.93 0.58 16.73
N ALA A 355 -24.27 0.65 15.57
CA ALA A 355 -23.93 1.93 14.98
C ALA A 355 -25.16 2.48 14.21
N ASP A 356 -25.08 3.69 13.68
CA ASP A 356 -26.00 4.19 12.64
C ASP A 356 -25.90 3.38 11.31
N GLY A 357 -25.15 2.28 11.31
CA GLY A 357 -24.87 1.42 10.17
C GLY A 357 -23.72 1.92 9.28
N SER A 358 -23.22 3.14 9.52
CA SER A 358 -22.16 3.78 8.73
C SER A 358 -20.83 3.91 9.47
N ARG A 359 -20.78 3.57 10.77
CA ARG A 359 -19.61 3.79 11.61
C ARG A 359 -19.20 2.56 12.41
N TYR A 360 -17.93 2.52 12.80
CA TYR A 360 -17.45 1.54 13.75
C TYR A 360 -18.06 1.80 15.14
N PRO A 361 -18.79 0.83 15.74
CA PRO A 361 -19.33 1.00 17.08
C PRO A 361 -18.26 0.90 18.17
N VAL A 362 -17.13 0.25 17.87
CA VAL A 362 -16.01 0.02 18.78
C VAL A 362 -14.71 0.09 17.97
N TRP A 363 -13.63 0.53 18.62
CA TRP A 363 -12.31 0.59 18.00
C TRP A 363 -11.17 0.45 18.99
N LEU A 364 -10.00 0.07 18.47
CA LEU A 364 -8.73 0.05 19.20
C LEU A 364 -7.84 1.14 18.63
N VAL A 365 -7.08 1.82 19.50
CA VAL A 365 -5.93 2.63 19.06
C VAL A 365 -4.67 1.96 19.53
N VAL A 366 -3.79 1.69 18.58
CA VAL A 366 -2.58 0.90 18.77
C VAL A 366 -1.35 1.72 18.42
N ARG A 367 -0.32 1.58 19.24
CA ARG A 367 0.98 2.20 19.06
C ARG A 367 2.00 1.11 18.74
N PRO A 368 2.65 1.14 17.56
CA PRO A 368 3.73 0.22 17.26
C PRO A 368 4.88 0.35 18.26
N THR A 369 5.60 -0.75 18.45
CA THR A 369 6.81 -0.79 19.28
C THR A 369 8.04 -0.99 18.40
N ASP A 370 9.23 -1.05 19.01
CA ASP A 370 10.46 -1.38 18.29
C ASP A 370 10.49 -2.82 17.76
N ASP A 371 9.62 -3.70 18.26
CA ASP A 371 9.39 -5.02 17.67
C ASP A 371 8.58 -4.86 16.37
N PRO A 372 9.07 -5.33 15.21
CA PRO A 372 8.37 -5.20 13.92
C PRO A 372 6.93 -5.72 13.89
N HIS A 373 6.57 -6.63 14.80
CA HIS A 373 5.19 -7.12 14.94
C HIS A 373 4.51 -6.63 16.23
N GLY A 374 5.28 -6.10 17.18
CA GLY A 374 4.77 -5.70 18.48
C GLY A 374 4.05 -4.35 18.44
N PHE A 375 2.92 -4.29 19.15
CA PHE A 375 2.19 -3.06 19.43
C PHE A 375 1.71 -3.03 20.87
N THR A 376 1.41 -1.82 21.35
CA THR A 376 0.67 -1.57 22.59
C THR A 376 -0.66 -0.92 22.25
N VAL A 377 -1.76 -1.42 22.79
CA VAL A 377 -3.06 -0.73 22.74
C VAL A 377 -3.05 0.40 23.76
N VAL A 378 -3.22 1.61 23.27
CA VAL A 378 -3.18 2.84 24.07
C VAL A 378 -4.58 3.39 24.36
N PHE A 379 -5.60 2.90 23.65
CA PHE A 379 -6.99 3.26 23.90
C PHE A 379 -7.96 2.22 23.32
N PHE A 380 -9.11 2.08 23.98
CA PHE A 380 -10.25 1.32 23.51
C PHE A 380 -11.46 2.24 23.51
N GLY A 381 -12.08 2.41 22.35
CA GLY A 381 -13.19 3.33 22.17
C GLY A 381 -14.49 2.64 21.83
N ARG A 382 -15.59 3.32 22.15
CA ARG A 382 -16.95 2.89 21.83
C ARG A 382 -17.80 4.11 21.49
N ALA A 383 -18.59 3.98 20.44
CA ALA A 383 -19.64 4.94 20.13
C ALA A 383 -20.84 4.68 21.03
N PHE A 384 -21.29 5.71 21.74
CA PHE A 384 -22.55 5.67 22.49
C PHE A 384 -23.62 6.37 21.65
N SER A 385 -24.72 5.64 21.37
CA SER A 385 -25.92 6.15 20.73
C SER A 385 -26.90 6.76 21.72
#